data_AF-A0A015LMP1-F1
#
_entry.id   AF-A0A015LMP1-F1
#
_cell.length_a   1.000
_cell.length_b   1.000
_cell.length_c   1.000
_cell.angle_alpha   90.00
_cell.angle_beta   90.00
_cell.angle_gamma   90.00
#
_symmetry.space_group_name_H-M   'P 1'
#
loop_
_entity.id
_entity.type
_entity.pdbx_description
1 polymer ?
#
loop_
_entity_poly.entity_id
_entity_poly.type
_entity_poly.pdbx_seq_one_letter_code
_entity_poly.pdbx_strand_id
1 'polypeptide(L)'
;MNCYEEKGRHIYQRVGRGVKKDPNCDNMSHHKNDTKKALKAIGYWILNISNSDKAAFQEKLLAHLTPILCIINTQEKSDITLSTLPSIQNINNKVPSLFIILIILALAKFDYNFEKKLNPKNLISKHFFEFGEVLAHSVILAKNELKNHKKILESPTSIEEYRT
;
A
#
# COMPACT_ATOMS: atom_id res chain seq x y z
N MET A 1 8.41 16.68 11.77
CA MET A 1 8.68 15.39 12.45
C MET A 1 7.79 14.25 11.96
N ASN A 2 6.68 14.51 11.25
CA ASN A 2 5.73 13.49 10.78
C ASN A 2 6.33 12.35 9.94
N CYS A 3 7.36 12.62 9.13
CA CYS A 3 7.98 11.62 8.26
C CYS A 3 8.55 10.40 9.01
N TYR A 4 9.06 10.58 10.24
CA TYR A 4 9.64 9.48 11.02
C TYR A 4 8.55 8.55 11.57
N GLU A 5 7.47 9.15 12.08
CA GLU A 5 6.30 8.48 12.66
C GLU A 5 5.49 7.73 11.58
N GLU A 6 5.35 8.32 10.39
CA GLU A 6 4.61 7.72 9.26
C GLU A 6 5.27 6.44 8.71
N LYS A 7 6.58 6.27 8.94
CA LYS A 7 7.38 5.11 8.49
C LYS A 7 7.52 4.02 9.58
N GLY A 8 6.76 4.13 10.67
CA GLY A 8 6.67 3.08 11.70
C GLY A 8 7.77 3.13 12.76
N ARG A 9 8.41 4.28 12.99
CA ARG A 9 9.27 4.54 14.17
C ARG A 9 8.78 5.77 14.91
N HIS A 10 8.80 5.73 16.24
CA HIS A 10 8.47 6.88 17.07
C HIS A 10 9.62 7.20 18.02
N ILE A 11 9.88 8.49 18.24
CA ILE A 11 10.75 8.96 19.31
C ILE A 11 9.92 8.89 20.60
N TYR A 12 10.47 8.32 21.67
CA TYR A 12 9.78 8.27 22.96
C TYR A 12 9.39 9.68 23.42
N GLN A 13 8.09 9.93 23.58
CA GLN A 13 7.58 11.19 24.10
C GLN A 13 7.54 11.12 25.63
N ARG A 14 8.44 11.87 26.29
CA ARG A 14 8.40 12.01 27.75
C ARG A 14 7.08 12.64 28.18
N VAL A 15 6.40 11.99 29.12
CA VAL A 15 5.22 12.58 29.78
C VAL A 15 5.59 13.26 31.09
N GLY A 16 4.79 14.27 31.46
CA GLY A 16 4.95 15.01 32.71
C GLY A 16 4.60 14.18 33.96
N ARG A 17 4.98 14.69 35.14
CA ARG A 17 4.64 14.08 36.43
C ARG A 17 3.12 13.92 36.59
N GLY A 18 2.66 12.73 36.95
CA GLY A 18 1.25 12.42 37.26
C GLY A 18 0.53 11.54 36.24
N VAL A 19 1.15 11.22 35.10
CA VAL A 19 0.59 10.30 34.10
C VAL A 19 0.77 8.85 34.55
N LYS A 20 -0.34 8.10 34.70
CA LYS A 20 -0.34 6.71 35.20
C LYS A 20 0.12 5.67 34.18
N LYS A 21 0.04 5.98 32.88
CA LYS A 21 0.49 5.12 31.78
C LYS A 21 1.08 6.00 30.68
N ASP A 22 2.34 5.77 30.35
CA ASP A 22 2.99 6.45 29.24
C ASP A 22 2.21 6.18 27.94
N PRO A 23 1.88 7.21 27.14
CA PRO A 23 1.36 7.02 25.81
C PRO A 23 2.42 6.28 25.00
N ASN A 24 2.06 5.07 24.59
CA ASN A 24 2.85 4.25 23.67
C ASN A 24 2.03 4.03 22.40
N CYS A 25 2.70 3.57 21.35
CA CYS A 25 2.11 3.49 20.01
C CYS A 25 0.98 2.44 19.93
N ASP A 26 1.00 1.43 20.80
CA ASP A 26 -0.04 0.42 20.92
C ASP A 26 -1.32 1.03 21.51
N ASN A 27 -1.19 1.79 22.59
CA ASN A 27 -2.29 2.47 23.26
C ASN A 27 -2.89 3.61 22.40
N MET A 28 -2.08 4.19 21.50
CA MET A 28 -2.49 5.27 20.60
C MET A 28 -2.91 4.80 19.20
N SER A 29 -2.99 3.48 18.96
CA SER A 29 -3.46 2.92 17.68
C SER A 29 -2.65 3.31 16.43
N HIS A 30 -1.41 3.79 16.60
CA HIS A 30 -0.61 4.31 15.48
C HIS A 30 -0.15 3.21 14.50
N HIS A 31 -0.07 1.95 14.95
CA HIS A 31 0.36 0.81 14.13
C HIS A 31 -0.77 0.05 13.41
N LYS A 32 -2.04 0.49 13.53
CA LYS A 32 -3.21 -0.24 12.97
C LYS A 32 -3.10 -0.55 11.47
N ASN A 33 -2.35 0.25 10.72
CA ASN A 33 -2.18 0.11 9.27
C ASN A 33 -0.83 -0.47 8.85
N ASP A 34 0.08 -0.79 9.77
CA ASP A 34 1.45 -1.15 9.43
C ASP A 34 1.52 -2.47 8.67
N THR A 35 0.77 -3.49 9.09
CA THR A 35 0.66 -4.77 8.38
C THR A 35 0.16 -4.55 6.94
N LYS A 36 -0.91 -3.75 6.77
CA LYS A 36 -1.47 -3.43 5.45
C LYS A 36 -0.46 -2.68 4.57
N LYS A 37 0.27 -1.74 5.16
CA LYS A 37 1.32 -0.96 4.48
C LYS A 37 2.49 -1.85 4.05
N ALA A 38 2.93 -2.76 4.92
CA ALA A 38 4.02 -3.69 4.65
C ALA A 38 3.67 -4.65 3.52
N LEU A 39 2.47 -5.25 3.56
CA LEU A 39 1.97 -6.12 2.51
C LEU A 39 1.87 -5.41 1.16
N LYS A 40 1.38 -4.16 1.15
CA LYS A 40 1.40 -3.33 -0.07
C LYS A 40 2.82 -3.14 -0.61
N ALA A 41 3.79 -2.81 0.25
CA ALA A 41 5.17 -2.60 -0.16
C ALA A 41 5.79 -3.86 -0.79
N ILE A 42 5.56 -5.03 -0.17
CA ILE A 42 6.00 -6.32 -0.70
C ILE A 42 5.30 -6.62 -2.04
N GLY A 43 3.98 -6.40 -2.13
CA GLY A 43 3.23 -6.60 -3.37
C GLY A 43 3.74 -5.74 -4.52
N TYR A 44 4.02 -4.45 -4.27
CA TYR A 44 4.61 -3.56 -5.27
C TYR A 44 6.02 -3.99 -5.70
N TRP A 45 6.83 -4.50 -4.77
CA TRP A 45 8.15 -5.04 -5.09
C TRP A 45 8.05 -6.27 -5.98
N ILE A 46 7.11 -7.20 -5.70
CA ILE A 46 6.85 -8.37 -6.54
C ILE A 46 6.41 -7.94 -7.95
N LEU A 47 5.47 -6.99 -8.06
CA LEU A 47 5.03 -6.44 -9.35
C LEU A 47 6.17 -5.78 -10.13
N ASN A 48 7.08 -5.11 -9.45
CA ASN A 48 8.26 -4.53 -10.11
C ASN A 48 9.18 -5.61 -10.69
N ILE A 49 9.30 -6.76 -10.02
CA ILE A 49 10.10 -7.89 -10.52
C ILE A 49 9.41 -8.56 -11.71
N SER A 50 8.10 -8.75 -11.66
CA SER A 50 7.34 -9.34 -12.78
C SER A 50 7.44 -8.50 -14.07
N ASN A 51 7.62 -7.19 -13.94
CA ASN A 51 7.78 -6.28 -15.07
C ASN A 51 9.25 -6.08 -15.51
N SER A 52 10.21 -6.78 -14.90
CA SER A 52 11.63 -6.67 -15.27
C SER A 52 12.04 -7.72 -16.30
N ASP A 53 13.09 -7.46 -17.09
CA ASP A 53 13.58 -8.41 -18.10
C ASP A 53 14.41 -9.58 -17.52
N LYS A 54 14.32 -9.83 -16.21
CA LYS A 54 15.16 -10.79 -15.48
C LYS A 54 14.45 -12.13 -15.28
N ALA A 55 14.23 -12.88 -16.36
CA ALA A 55 13.50 -14.16 -16.34
C ALA A 55 13.97 -15.14 -15.24
N ALA A 56 15.28 -15.38 -15.14
CA ALA A 56 15.84 -16.27 -14.11
C ALA A 56 15.54 -15.80 -12.67
N PHE A 57 15.46 -14.48 -12.44
CA PHE A 57 15.11 -13.93 -11.13
C PHE A 57 13.61 -14.05 -10.85
N GLN A 58 12.77 -13.91 -11.88
CA GLN A 58 11.32 -14.13 -11.78
C GLN A 58 10.99 -15.58 -11.44
N GLU A 59 11.60 -16.54 -12.16
CA GLU A 59 11.43 -17.98 -11.90
C GLU A 59 11.86 -18.33 -10.48
N LYS A 60 13.02 -17.81 -10.04
CA LYS A 60 13.51 -18.02 -8.67
C LYS A 60 12.56 -17.44 -7.63
N LEU A 61 12.06 -16.23 -7.83
CA LEU A 61 11.09 -15.61 -6.92
C LEU A 61 9.81 -16.46 -6.84
N LEU A 62 9.27 -16.90 -7.97
CA LEU A 62 8.07 -17.72 -8.04
C LEU A 62 8.27 -19.07 -7.33
N ALA A 63 9.41 -19.73 -7.54
CA ALA A 63 9.75 -20.98 -6.88
C ALA A 63 9.83 -20.86 -5.35
N HIS A 64 10.27 -19.70 -4.82
CA HIS A 64 10.28 -19.44 -3.38
C HIS A 64 8.91 -19.02 -2.82
N LEU A 65 8.09 -18.28 -3.58
CA LEU A 65 6.77 -17.84 -3.11
C LEU A 65 5.72 -18.96 -3.14
N THR A 66 5.79 -19.86 -4.12
CA THR A 66 4.84 -20.97 -4.29
C THR A 66 4.67 -21.81 -3.01
N PRO A 67 5.73 -22.34 -2.38
CA PRO A 67 5.57 -23.11 -1.15
C PRO A 67 4.97 -22.25 -0.04
N ILE A 68 5.44 -21.01 0.16
CA ILE A 68 4.91 -20.09 1.20
C ILE A 68 3.39 -19.91 1.04
N LEU A 69 2.92 -19.71 -0.18
CA LEU A 69 1.49 -19.53 -0.46
C LEU A 69 0.69 -20.80 -0.13
N CYS A 70 1.21 -21.99 -0.46
CA CYS A 70 0.60 -23.25 -0.07
C CYS A 70 0.48 -23.39 1.45
N ILE A 71 1.52 -23.02 2.21
CA ILE A 71 1.50 -23.07 3.68
C ILE A 71 0.40 -22.17 4.23
N ILE A 72 0.37 -20.90 3.83
CA ILE A 72 -0.57 -19.90 4.34
C ILE A 72 -2.01 -20.30 4.02
N ASN A 73 -2.29 -20.71 2.78
CA ASN A 73 -3.63 -21.14 2.36
C ASN A 73 -4.11 -22.41 3.06
N THR A 74 -3.19 -23.28 3.49
CA THR A 74 -3.55 -24.49 4.23
C THR A 74 -3.85 -24.13 5.69
N GLN A 75 -3.01 -23.31 6.32
CA GLN A 75 -3.20 -22.84 7.70
C GLN A 75 -4.48 -22.01 7.89
N GLU A 76 -4.88 -21.21 6.90
CA GLU A 76 -6.14 -20.45 6.96
C GLU A 76 -7.38 -21.37 6.86
N LYS A 77 -7.24 -22.56 6.29
CA LYS A 77 -8.35 -23.49 6.01
C LYS A 77 -8.47 -24.66 7.00
N SER A 78 -7.47 -24.91 7.85
CA SER A 78 -7.45 -26.07 8.74
C SER A 78 -7.25 -25.70 10.20
N ASP A 79 -8.23 -26.02 11.04
CA ASP A 79 -8.08 -26.07 12.51
C ASP A 79 -7.33 -27.34 12.98
N ILE A 80 -6.68 -28.11 12.10
CA ILE A 80 -6.16 -29.45 12.43
C ILE A 80 -4.70 -29.64 11.98
N THR A 81 -3.95 -30.26 12.89
CA THR A 81 -2.51 -30.56 13.00
C THR A 81 -1.74 -30.81 11.69
N LEU A 82 -0.67 -30.01 11.51
CA LEU A 82 0.42 -30.22 10.55
C LEU A 82 1.22 -31.48 10.86
N SER A 83 1.18 -32.49 10.00
CA SER A 83 2.19 -33.57 9.97
C SER A 83 2.80 -33.80 8.59
N THR A 84 2.53 -32.95 7.60
CA THR A 84 3.09 -33.11 6.25
C THR A 84 3.40 -31.75 5.61
N LEU A 85 4.37 -31.03 6.17
CA LEU A 85 4.96 -29.87 5.53
C LEU A 85 6.48 -29.95 5.70
N PRO A 86 7.30 -29.53 4.71
CA PRO A 86 8.74 -29.45 4.88
C PRO A 86 9.02 -28.63 6.14
N SER A 87 9.79 -29.21 7.04
CA SER A 87 10.22 -28.64 8.30
C SER A 87 10.92 -27.28 8.07
N ILE A 88 10.14 -26.19 8.04
CA ILE A 88 10.70 -24.85 8.21
C ILE A 88 10.95 -24.69 9.70
N GLN A 89 12.08 -25.23 10.15
CA GLN A 89 12.60 -25.01 11.49
C GLN A 89 12.85 -23.51 11.70
N ASN A 90 12.31 -22.99 12.80
CA ASN A 90 12.62 -21.67 13.39
C ASN A 90 12.35 -20.42 12.53
N ILE A 91 11.10 -20.21 12.10
CA ILE A 91 10.65 -18.82 11.89
C ILE A 91 10.10 -18.33 13.22
N ASN A 92 10.77 -17.35 13.84
CA ASN A 92 10.16 -16.55 14.88
C ASN A 92 8.88 -15.92 14.28
N ASN A 93 7.70 -16.37 14.70
CA ASN A 93 6.39 -15.94 14.18
C ASN A 93 6.06 -14.46 14.47
N LYS A 94 7.05 -13.65 14.86
CA LYS A 94 6.86 -12.23 15.13
C LYS A 94 6.77 -11.48 13.81
N VAL A 95 5.64 -10.83 13.59
CA VAL A 95 5.42 -9.95 12.44
C VAL A 95 6.51 -8.86 12.43
N PRO A 96 7.29 -8.74 11.34
CA PRO A 96 8.30 -7.69 11.25
C PRO A 96 7.64 -6.31 11.23
N SER A 97 8.30 -5.31 11.80
CA SER A 97 7.80 -3.94 11.75
C SER A 97 7.87 -3.39 10.32
N LEU A 98 6.98 -2.44 10.01
CA LEU A 98 6.97 -1.78 8.70
C LEU A 98 8.35 -1.21 8.33
N PHE A 99 9.04 -0.62 9.30
CA PHE A 99 10.38 -0.08 9.13
C PHE A 99 11.38 -1.13 8.64
N ILE A 100 11.38 -2.34 9.24
CA ILE A 100 12.27 -3.43 8.83
C ILE A 100 12.00 -3.80 7.37
N ILE A 101 10.73 -3.92 6.99
CA ILE A 101 10.35 -4.22 5.60
C ILE A 101 10.86 -3.12 4.64
N LEU A 102 10.68 -1.85 4.99
CA LEU A 102 11.15 -0.74 4.16
C LEU A 102 12.68 -0.71 4.01
N ILE A 103 13.43 -1.04 5.07
CA ILE A 103 14.89 -1.16 5.01
C ILE A 103 15.32 -2.30 4.10
N ILE A 104 14.68 -3.47 4.21
CA ILE A 104 14.98 -4.62 3.33
C ILE A 104 14.76 -4.24 1.86
N LEU A 105 13.65 -3.55 1.56
CA LEU A 105 13.35 -3.07 0.21
C LEU A 105 14.39 -2.06 -0.28
N ALA A 106 14.81 -1.12 0.56
CA ALA A 106 15.85 -0.16 0.22
C ALA A 106 17.21 -0.85 -0.05
N LEU A 107 17.57 -1.87 0.73
CA LEU A 107 18.77 -2.69 0.52
C LEU A 107 18.68 -3.49 -0.80
N ALA A 108 17.48 -3.91 -1.18
CA ALA A 108 17.21 -4.50 -2.50
C ALA A 108 17.19 -3.47 -3.65
N LYS A 109 17.56 -2.21 -3.38
CA LYS A 109 17.54 -1.07 -4.32
C LYS A 109 16.15 -0.79 -4.90
N PHE A 110 15.10 -1.07 -4.12
CA PHE A 110 13.73 -0.76 -4.47
C PHE A 110 13.24 0.46 -3.68
N ASP A 111 13.10 1.58 -4.38
CA ASP A 111 12.57 2.82 -3.79
C ASP A 111 11.03 2.75 -3.69
N TYR A 112 10.56 2.24 -2.56
CA TYR A 112 9.14 2.17 -2.26
C TYR A 112 8.62 3.51 -1.74
N ASN A 113 7.96 4.27 -2.62
CA ASN A 113 7.24 5.49 -2.25
C ASN A 113 5.75 5.23 -2.07
N PHE A 114 5.25 5.38 -0.84
CA PHE A 114 3.83 5.27 -0.49
C PHE A 114 2.92 6.25 -1.24
N GLU A 115 3.47 7.37 -1.69
CA GLU A 115 2.72 8.41 -2.40
C GLU A 115 2.67 8.21 -3.92
N LYS A 116 3.41 7.24 -4.47
CA LYS A 116 3.28 6.87 -5.89
C LYS A 116 1.99 6.06 -6.11
N LYS A 117 0.85 6.76 -6.04
CA LYS A 117 -0.31 6.48 -6.90
C LYS A 117 0.25 6.46 -8.34
N LEU A 118 0.10 5.34 -9.04
CA LEU A 118 0.44 5.13 -10.46
C LEU A 118 1.66 5.93 -10.95
N ASN A 119 2.83 5.29 -11.01
CA ASN A 119 3.96 5.86 -11.74
C ASN A 119 3.49 6.19 -13.18
N PRO A 120 3.62 7.43 -13.68
CA PRO A 120 3.17 7.81 -15.02
C PRO A 120 3.76 6.92 -16.12
N LYS A 121 4.94 6.34 -15.87
CA LYS A 121 5.63 5.38 -16.76
C LYS A 121 4.93 4.03 -16.88
N ASN A 122 4.00 3.71 -15.98
CA ASN A 122 3.23 2.46 -15.96
C ASN A 122 1.81 2.65 -16.52
N LEU A 123 1.49 3.82 -17.07
CA LEU A 123 0.20 4.06 -17.72
C LEU A 123 0.19 3.39 -19.10
N ILE A 124 -0.65 2.38 -19.26
CA ILE A 124 -0.96 1.77 -20.55
C ILE A 124 -2.21 2.38 -21.17
N SER A 125 -2.39 2.23 -22.49
CA SER A 125 -3.56 2.72 -23.24
C SER A 125 -4.89 2.36 -22.59
N LYS A 126 -4.98 1.19 -21.96
CA LYS A 126 -6.18 0.71 -21.26
C LYS A 126 -6.59 1.64 -20.11
N HIS A 127 -5.64 2.19 -19.35
CA HIS A 127 -5.94 3.09 -18.25
C HIS A 127 -6.53 4.42 -18.71
N PHE A 128 -6.06 4.94 -19.85
CA PHE A 128 -6.64 6.15 -20.45
C PHE A 128 -8.05 5.88 -21.00
N PHE A 129 -8.26 4.71 -21.59
CA PHE A 129 -9.58 4.28 -22.05
C PHE A 129 -10.57 4.19 -20.87
N GLU A 130 -10.21 3.44 -19.82
CA GLU A 130 -11.04 3.30 -18.61
C GLU A 130 -11.33 4.66 -17.95
N PHE A 131 -10.32 5.53 -17.87
CA PHE A 131 -10.52 6.89 -17.36
C PHE A 131 -11.48 7.69 -18.23
N GLY A 132 -11.33 7.64 -19.56
CA GLY A 132 -12.19 8.33 -20.50
C GLY A 132 -13.64 7.83 -20.44
N GLU A 133 -13.82 6.52 -20.31
CA GLU A 133 -15.13 5.88 -20.16
C GLU A 133 -15.83 6.35 -18.87
N VAL A 134 -15.12 6.30 -17.73
CA VAL A 134 -15.66 6.78 -16.45
C VAL A 134 -16.00 8.26 -16.53
N LEU A 135 -15.09 9.07 -17.08
CA LEU A 135 -15.32 10.52 -17.24
C LEU A 135 -16.54 10.80 -18.10
N ALA A 136 -16.69 10.14 -19.25
CA ALA A 136 -17.82 10.31 -20.14
C ALA A 136 -19.14 9.93 -19.45
N HIS A 137 -19.18 8.80 -18.74
CA HIS A 137 -20.34 8.40 -17.96
C HIS A 137 -20.69 9.42 -16.87
N SER A 138 -19.69 9.90 -16.12
CA SER A 138 -19.91 10.92 -15.08
C SER A 138 -20.46 12.23 -15.68
N VAL A 139 -19.94 12.68 -16.82
CA VAL A 139 -20.42 13.88 -17.52
C VAL A 139 -21.86 13.71 -18.00
N ILE A 140 -22.22 12.54 -18.53
CA ILE A 140 -23.59 12.25 -18.96
C ILE A 140 -24.56 12.28 -17.78
N LEU A 141 -24.19 11.67 -16.65
CA LEU A 141 -25.02 11.66 -15.44
C LEU A 141 -25.19 13.08 -14.86
N ALA A 142 -24.11 13.88 -14.86
CA ALA A 142 -24.12 15.25 -14.37
C ALA A 142 -24.67 16.27 -15.38
N LYS A 143 -25.17 15.84 -16.55
CA LYS A 143 -25.54 16.73 -17.68
C LYS A 143 -26.46 17.89 -17.27
N ASN A 144 -27.46 17.63 -16.43
CA ASN A 144 -28.42 18.66 -16.03
C ASN A 144 -27.78 19.70 -15.09
N GLU A 145 -26.93 19.25 -14.16
CA GLU A 145 -26.17 20.15 -13.28
C GLU A 145 -25.17 20.99 -14.07
N LEU A 146 -24.44 20.37 -15.00
CA LEU A 146 -23.53 21.07 -15.90
C LEU A 146 -24.25 22.10 -16.77
N LYS A 147 -25.48 21.80 -17.22
CA LYS A 147 -26.30 22.75 -17.98
C LYS A 147 -26.75 23.93 -17.12
N ASN A 148 -27.11 23.69 -15.86
CA ASN A 148 -27.50 24.75 -14.92
C ASN A 148 -26.34 25.69 -14.60
N HIS A 149 -25.12 25.16 -14.50
CA HIS A 149 -23.91 25.92 -14.18
C HIS A 149 -23.09 26.33 -15.41
N LYS A 150 -23.63 26.14 -16.63
CA LYS A 150 -22.91 26.35 -17.90
C LYS A 150 -22.19 27.70 -17.99
N LYS A 151 -22.87 28.79 -17.60
CA LYS A 151 -22.31 30.15 -17.67
C LYS A 151 -21.05 30.31 -16.80
N ILE A 152 -21.09 29.76 -15.59
CA ILE A 152 -19.98 29.81 -14.64
C ILE A 152 -18.82 28.93 -15.14
N LEU A 153 -19.13 27.78 -15.74
CA LEU A 153 -18.11 26.88 -16.28
C LEU A 153 -17.40 27.45 -17.53
N GLU A 154 -18.13 28.11 -18.43
CA GLU A 154 -17.59 28.69 -19.68
C GLU A 154 -16.87 30.02 -19.47
N SER A 155 -17.30 30.84 -18.51
CA SER A 155 -16.76 32.18 -18.29
C SER A 155 -16.87 32.60 -16.82
N PRO A 156 -16.11 31.96 -15.91
CA PRO A 156 -16.08 32.38 -14.53
C PRO A 156 -15.33 33.69 -14.37
N THR A 157 -15.72 34.45 -13.36
CA THR A 157 -15.10 35.73 -13.00
C THR A 157 -13.85 35.54 -12.15
N SER A 158 -13.71 34.40 -11.47
CA SER A 158 -12.51 34.02 -10.71
C SER A 158 -12.34 32.50 -10.58
N ILE A 159 -11.16 32.05 -10.12
CA ILE A 159 -10.87 30.62 -9.93
C ILE A 159 -11.71 30.00 -8.78
N GLU A 160 -12.14 30.83 -7.83
CA GLU A 160 -12.96 30.43 -6.68
C GLU A 160 -14.36 29.97 -7.10
N GLU A 161 -14.91 30.49 -8.20
CA GLU A 161 -16.23 30.08 -8.71
C GLU A 161 -16.25 28.63 -9.22
N TYR A 162 -15.09 28.05 -9.56
CA TYR A 162 -14.99 26.61 -9.87
C TYR A 162 -15.04 25.71 -8.62
N ARG A 163 -14.95 26.28 -7.41
CA ARG A 163 -14.91 25.53 -6.15
C ARG A 163 -16.26 25.41 -5.45
N THR A 164 -17.27 26.13 -5.93
CA THR A 164 -18.67 26.12 -5.46
C THR A 164 -19.55 25.26 -6.34
#